data_AF-A0A5B0DN83-F1
#
_entry.id   AF-A0A5B0DN83-F1
#
_cell.length_a   1.000
_cell.length_b   1.000
_cell.length_c   1.000
_cell.angle_alpha   90.00
_cell.angle_beta   90.00
_cell.angle_gamma   90.00
#
_symmetry.space_group_name_H-M   'P 1'
#
loop_
_entity.id
_entity.type
_entity.pdbx_description
1 polymer ?
#
loop_
_entity_poly.entity_id
_entity_poly.type
_entity_poly.pdbx_seq_one_letter_code
_entity_poly.pdbx_strand_id
1 'polypeptide(L)' 'MDKKQTYFLIALILIGFLLMESSIYIIPYIEGLKELEIAVFVIGILTLLGVLILLAKIKRHND' A
#
# COMPACT_ATOMS: atom_id res chain seq x y z
N MET A 1 -11.30 16.18 5.36
CA MET A 1 -11.45 14.73 5.04
C MET A 1 -12.53 14.17 5.95
N ASP A 2 -13.49 13.43 5.39
CA ASP A 2 -14.55 12.85 6.21
C ASP A 2 -14.10 11.54 6.90
N LYS A 3 -14.89 11.03 7.84
CA LYS A 3 -14.57 9.79 8.58
C LYS A 3 -14.44 8.58 7.66
N LYS A 4 -15.27 8.47 6.61
CA LYS A 4 -15.25 7.34 5.67
C LYS A 4 -13.97 7.33 4.84
N GLN A 5 -13.56 8.49 4.32
CA GLN A 5 -12.30 8.68 3.60
C GLN A 5 -11.10 8.36 4.48
N THR A 6 -11.16 8.74 5.76
CA THR A 6 -10.10 8.43 6.73
C THR A 6 -9.95 6.93 6.95
N TYR A 7 -11.05 6.21 7.21
CA TYR A 7 -11.02 4.76 7.35
C TYR A 7 -10.55 4.06 6.06
N PHE A 8 -10.98 4.56 4.90
CA PHE A 8 -10.54 4.04 3.61
C PHE A 8 -9.02 4.19 3.41
N LEU A 9 -8.46 5.35 3.73
CA LEU A 9 -7.01 5.58 3.64
C LEU A 9 -6.22 4.73 4.62
N ILE A 10 -6.71 4.57 5.85
CA ILE A 10 -6.09 3.68 6.84
C ILE A 10 -6.08 2.23 6.32
N ALA A 11 -7.19 1.76 5.75
CA ALA A 11 -7.25 0.41 5.16
C ALA A 11 -6.25 0.25 4.01
N LEU A 12 -6.13 1.24 3.11
CA LEU A 12 -5.13 1.20 2.03
C LEU A 12 -3.70 1.18 2.54
N ILE A 13 -3.39 1.94 3.59
CA ILE A 13 -2.06 1.93 4.23
C ILE A 13 -1.76 0.54 4.79
N LEU A 14 -2.71 -0.06 5.52
CA LEU A 14 -2.55 -1.40 6.08
C LEU A 14 -2.37 -2.46 4.98
N ILE A 15 -3.15 -2.39 3.91
CA ILE A 15 -3.02 -3.31 2.77
C ILE A 15 -1.65 -3.13 2.10
N GLY A 16 -1.25 -1.89 1.78
CA GLY A 16 0.04 -1.61 1.15
C GLY A 16 1.23 -2.08 2.01
N PHE A 17 1.14 -1.86 3.32
CA PHE A 17 2.13 -2.33 4.30
C PHE A 17 2.21 -3.86 4.33
N LEU A 18 1.08 -4.55 4.48
CA LEU A 18 1.04 -6.02 4.51
C LEU A 18 1.54 -6.65 3.20
N LEU A 19 1.25 -6.05 2.04
CA LEU A 19 1.79 -6.48 0.75
C LEU A 19 3.31 -6.35 0.72
N MET A 20 3.86 -5.22 1.17
CA MET A 20 5.30 -5.01 1.23
C MET A 20 5.99 -5.99 2.19
N GLU A 21 5.47 -6.15 3.41
CA GLU A 21 6.01 -7.08 4.41
C GLU A 21 5.94 -8.54 3.93
N SER A 22 4.78 -8.95 3.41
CA SER A 22 4.63 -10.32 2.90
C SER A 22 5.53 -10.59 1.70
N SER A 23 5.76 -9.61 0.83
CA SER A 23 6.68 -9.76 -0.30
C SER A 23 8.12 -10.04 0.12
N ILE A 24 8.55 -9.59 1.29
CA ILE A 24 9.93 -9.79 1.78
C ILE A 24 10.02 -11.01 2.69
N TYR A 25 9.05 -11.19 3.59
CA TYR A 25 9.15 -12.15 4.69
C TYR A 25 8.34 -13.43 4.51
N ILE A 26 7.41 -13.48 3.55
CA ILE A 26 6.50 -14.62 3.38
C ILE A 26 6.62 -15.22 1.98
N ILE A 27 6.37 -14.42 0.94
CA ILE A 27 6.28 -14.84 -0.46
C ILE A 27 7.55 -15.54 -0.97
N PRO A 28 8.78 -15.05 -0.69
CA PRO A 28 10.00 -15.67 -1.21
C PRO A 28 10.25 -17.08 -0.66
N TYR A 29 9.62 -17.40 0.47
CA TYR A 29 9.75 -18.68 1.17
C TYR A 29 8.69 -19.72 0.75
N ILE A 30 7.82 -19.37 -0.19
CA ILE A 30 6.81 -20.28 -0.76
C ILE A 30 7.20 -20.58 -2.21
N GLU A 31 7.63 -21.82 -2.50
CA GLU A 31 8.15 -22.24 -3.82
C GLU A 31 7.24 -21.85 -5.00
N GLY A 32 5.92 -21.94 -4.83
CA GLY A 32 4.94 -21.59 -5.87
C GLY A 32 4.62 -20.10 -6.00
N LEU A 33 5.12 -19.24 -5.10
CA LEU A 33 4.83 -17.80 -5.09
C LEU A 33 6.08 -16.92 -5.25
N LYS A 34 7.28 -17.50 -5.18
CA LYS A 34 8.55 -16.77 -5.23
C LYS A 34 8.65 -15.80 -6.43
N GLU A 35 8.15 -16.20 -7.59
CA GLU A 35 8.15 -15.36 -8.80
C GLU A 35 7.28 -14.10 -8.68
N LEU A 36 6.32 -14.10 -7.73
CA LEU A 36 5.43 -12.98 -7.47
C LEU A 36 6.01 -11.95 -6.50
N GLU A 37 7.15 -12.22 -5.86
CA GLU A 37 7.80 -11.33 -4.87
C GLU A 37 7.84 -9.88 -5.37
N ILE A 38 8.47 -9.67 -6.53
CA ILE A 38 8.67 -8.34 -7.10
C ILE A 38 7.32 -7.70 -7.45
N ALA A 39 6.39 -8.48 -8.01
CA ALA A 39 5.07 -7.97 -8.38
C ALA A 39 4.30 -7.49 -7.14
N VAL A 40 4.28 -8.29 -6.07
CA VAL A 40 3.58 -7.94 -4.82
C VAL A 40 4.27 -6.77 -4.12
N PHE A 41 5.61 -6.73 -4.11
CA PHE A 41 6.37 -5.59 -3.60
C PHE A 41 6.01 -4.29 -4.34
N VAL A 42 6.03 -4.31 -5.67
CA VAL A 42 5.69 -3.15 -6.50
C VAL A 42 4.25 -2.69 -6.25
N ILE A 43 3.29 -3.61 -6.16
CA ILE A 43 1.90 -3.27 -5.84
C ILE A 43 1.79 -2.62 -4.45
N GLY A 44 2.50 -3.15 -3.45
CA GLY A 44 2.55 -2.57 -2.10
C GLY A 44 3.07 -1.13 -2.12
N ILE A 45 4.21 -0.90 -2.79
CA ILE A 45 4.81 0.43 -2.93
C ILE A 45 3.88 1.40 -3.68
N LEU A 46 3.31 0.98 -4.81
CA LEU A 46 2.39 1.82 -5.59
C LEU A 46 1.13 2.17 -4.79
N THR A 47 0.63 1.26 -3.96
CA THR A 47 -0.51 1.51 -3.07
C THR A 47 -0.16 2.60 -2.05
N LEU A 48 0.99 2.50 -1.39
CA LEU A 48 1.44 3.49 -0.40
C LEU A 48 1.74 4.85 -1.06
N LEU A 49 2.41 4.87 -2.21
CA LEU A 49 2.63 6.09 -3.00
C LEU A 49 1.32 6.74 -3.43
N GLY A 50 0.34 5.96 -3.87
CA GLY A 50 -0.98 6.44 -4.22
C GLY A 50 -1.67 7.13 -3.04
N VAL A 51 -1.58 6.56 -1.84
CA VAL A 51 -2.10 7.17 -0.61
C VAL A 51 -1.38 8.49 -0.30
N LEU A 52 -0.03 8.53 -0.39
CA LEU A 52 0.74 9.75 -0.15
C LEU A 52 0.37 10.88 -1.11
N ILE A 53 0.22 10.57 -2.40
CA ILE A 53 -0.21 11.53 -3.41
C ILE A 53 -1.62 12.04 -3.11
N LEU A 54 -2.54 11.15 -2.72
CA LEU A 54 -3.90 11.53 -2.37
C LEU A 54 -3.91 12.48 -1.17
N LEU A 55 -3.14 12.17 -0.12
CA LEU A 55 -2.99 13.01 1.07
C LEU A 55 -2.40 14.39 0.71
N ALA A 56 -1.36 14.43 -0.12
CA ALA A 56 -0.76 15.67 -0.58
C ALA A 56 -1.74 16.54 -1.38
N LYS A 57 -2.55 15.91 -2.24
CA LYS A 57 -3.60 16.60 -3.02
C LYS A 57 -4.69 17.16 -2.12
N ILE A 58 -5.13 16.41 -1.11
CA ILE A 58 -6.12 16.86 -0.13
C ILE A 58 -5.57 18.04 0.68
N LYS A 59 -4.30 17.99 1.10
CA LYS A 59 -3.65 19.09 1.83
C LYS A 59 -3.65 20.37 0.98
N ARG A 60 -3.18 20.30 -0.27
CA ARG A 60 -3.13 21.45 -1.19
C ARG A 60 -4.50 22.08 -1.48
N HIS A 61 -5.58 21.32 -1.43
CA HIS A 61 -6.94 21.84 -1.65
C HIS A 61 -7.52 22.53 -0.39
N ASN A 62 -6.94 22.29 0.78
CA ASN A 62 -7.38 22.92 2.04
C ASN A 62 -6.49 24.11 2.46
N ASP A 63 -5.42 24.38 1.71
CA ASP A 63 -4.57 25.60 1.80
C ASP A 63 -5.10 26.66 0.81
#